data_AF-L9XUE9-F1
#
_entry.id   AF-L9XUE9-F1
#
_cell.length_a   1.000
_cell.length_b   1.000
_cell.length_c   1.000
_cell.angle_alpha   90.00
_cell.angle_beta   90.00
_cell.angle_gamma   90.00
#
_symmetry.space_group_name_H-M   'P 1'
#
loop_
_entity.id
_entity.type
_entity.pdbx_description
1 polymer ?
#
loop_
_entity_poly.entity_id
_entity_poly.type
_entity_poly.pdbx_seq_one_letter_code
_entity_poly.pdbx_strand_id
1 'polypeptide(L)'
;MARTPARTSIQRWVGVRTGVLGIAWHAETLTQPMFERITDNNERGQVGIGTLIVFIAMVLVAAIAAGVLINTAGSLQSQASDTGTETQQAVANQIEVTHAVGYTANDDTVNTRTNLEEGDDAVGYVDLIVKKSAGSEVIDLTSTTVQYTSASADATLEYNDTHGIDGTDAGGDNSLDGFVGAENDDTFATIEAGQNTDEDAVNVAESGTALTETDDRVLVRIDVDAVEGNYTLESGDSATVALTDQSGAQYTYGITTPPSFVDKDVVEV
;
A
#
# COMPACT_ATOMS: atom_id res chain seq x y z
N MET A 1 -23.52 42.65 -33.96
CA MET A 1 -23.13 41.84 -35.13
C MET A 1 -22.71 40.48 -34.61
N ALA A 2 -23.59 39.50 -34.77
CA ALA A 2 -23.40 38.12 -34.34
C ALA A 2 -22.51 37.36 -35.32
N ARG A 3 -21.73 36.39 -34.83
CA ARG A 3 -21.41 35.13 -35.53
C ARG A 3 -20.66 34.17 -34.61
N THR A 4 -21.41 33.24 -34.03
CA THR A 4 -20.95 31.89 -33.69
C THR A 4 -20.71 31.10 -34.99
N PRO A 5 -19.72 30.21 -35.03
CA PRO A 5 -19.99 28.81 -35.39
C PRO A 5 -19.03 27.85 -34.67
N ALA A 6 -19.18 26.52 -34.61
CA ALA A 6 -20.26 25.56 -34.76
C ALA A 6 -19.70 24.27 -34.14
N ARG A 7 -20.49 23.58 -33.30
CA ARG A 7 -20.17 22.24 -32.81
C ARG A 7 -20.41 21.25 -33.95
N THR A 8 -19.37 20.56 -34.41
CA THR A 8 -19.50 19.47 -35.37
C THR A 8 -19.57 18.13 -34.63
N SER A 9 -20.78 17.61 -34.52
CA SER A 9 -21.08 16.25 -34.06
C SER A 9 -20.62 15.22 -35.09
N ILE A 10 -19.75 14.28 -34.69
CA ILE A 10 -19.39 13.12 -35.52
C ILE A 10 -20.33 11.98 -35.15
N GLN A 11 -21.46 11.88 -35.86
CA GLN A 11 -22.31 10.69 -35.87
C GLN A 11 -21.74 9.74 -36.95
N ARG A 12 -20.97 8.73 -36.52
CA ARG A 12 -20.45 7.68 -37.40
C ARG A 12 -21.54 6.64 -37.61
N TRP A 13 -22.23 6.74 -38.75
CA TRP A 13 -23.20 5.76 -39.22
C TRP A 13 -22.46 4.51 -39.72
N VAL A 14 -22.63 3.37 -39.04
CA VAL A 14 -22.17 2.06 -39.54
C VAL A 14 -23.27 1.49 -40.43
N GLY A 15 -23.17 1.77 -41.73
CA GLY A 15 -23.99 1.10 -42.74
C GLY A 15 -23.52 -0.34 -42.92
N VAL A 16 -24.26 -1.30 -42.37
CA VAL A 16 -24.08 -2.73 -42.67
C VAL A 16 -24.57 -2.97 -44.10
N ARG A 17 -23.65 -3.15 -45.05
CA ARG A 17 -23.97 -3.66 -46.39
C ARG A 17 -24.19 -5.17 -46.30
N THR A 18 -25.43 -5.63 -46.27
CA THR A 18 -25.76 -7.03 -46.57
C THR A 18 -25.64 -7.26 -48.07
N GLY A 19 -24.44 -7.60 -48.53
CA GLY A 19 -24.23 -8.18 -49.85
C GLY A 19 -24.64 -9.65 -49.82
N VAL A 20 -25.78 -9.99 -50.42
CA VAL A 20 -26.14 -11.38 -50.72
C VAL A 20 -25.23 -11.84 -51.87
N LEU A 21 -24.13 -12.51 -51.51
CA LEU A 21 -23.27 -13.18 -52.48
C LEU A 21 -24.00 -14.46 -52.93
N GLY A 22 -24.62 -14.41 -54.11
CA GLY A 22 -25.20 -15.58 -54.76
C GLY A 22 -24.09 -16.56 -55.10
N ILE A 23 -23.96 -17.63 -54.32
CA ILE A 23 -23.03 -18.73 -54.55
C ILE A 23 -23.62 -19.58 -55.68
N ALA A 24 -23.08 -19.47 -56.89
CA ALA A 24 -23.41 -20.38 -57.98
C ALA A 24 -22.76 -21.74 -57.70
N TRP A 25 -23.56 -22.72 -57.29
CA TRP A 25 -23.12 -24.10 -57.13
C TRP A 25 -22.97 -24.74 -58.51
N HIS A 26 -21.73 -25.00 -58.92
CA HIS A 26 -21.42 -25.88 -60.04
C HIS A 26 -21.51 -27.32 -59.53
N ALA A 27 -22.53 -28.06 -59.96
CA ALA A 27 -22.68 -29.47 -59.62
C ALA A 27 -21.72 -30.31 -60.48
N GLU A 28 -20.50 -30.49 -59.99
CA GLU A 28 -19.57 -31.46 -60.55
C GLU A 28 -20.04 -32.87 -60.16
N THR A 29 -20.28 -33.71 -61.16
CA THR A 29 -20.76 -35.08 -60.96
C THR A 29 -19.65 -35.90 -60.31
N LEU A 30 -19.72 -36.03 -58.98
CA LEU A 30 -18.87 -36.92 -58.21
C LEU A 30 -19.07 -38.36 -58.71
N THR A 31 -18.04 -38.90 -59.35
CA THR A 31 -17.84 -40.34 -59.47
C THR A 31 -17.93 -40.91 -58.06
N GLN A 32 -18.98 -41.66 -57.77
CA GLN A 32 -19.20 -42.20 -56.43
C GLN A 32 -17.99 -43.04 -56.03
N PRO A 33 -17.38 -42.82 -54.85
CA PRO A 33 -16.41 -43.78 -54.34
C PRO A 33 -17.16 -45.09 -54.17
N MET A 34 -16.71 -46.11 -54.89
CA MET A 34 -17.23 -47.46 -54.73
C MET A 34 -16.98 -47.85 -53.26
N PHE A 35 -18.03 -47.90 -52.45
CA PHE A 35 -17.95 -48.48 -51.11
C PHE A 35 -17.81 -50.00 -51.29
N GLU A 36 -16.56 -50.46 -51.36
CA GLU A 36 -16.21 -51.87 -51.20
C GLU A 36 -16.72 -52.30 -49.82
N ARG A 37 -17.80 -53.09 -49.79
CA ARG A 37 -18.37 -53.60 -48.54
C ARG A 37 -17.43 -54.67 -48.04
N ILE A 38 -16.64 -54.35 -47.02
CA ILE A 38 -15.80 -55.31 -46.28
C ILE A 38 -16.71 -56.40 -45.71
N THR A 39 -16.82 -57.52 -46.44
CA THR A 39 -17.58 -58.72 -46.05
C THR A 39 -16.72 -59.71 -45.29
N ASP A 40 -15.40 -59.49 -45.23
CA ASP A 40 -14.50 -60.39 -44.54
C ASP A 40 -14.48 -60.09 -43.03
N ASN A 41 -14.74 -61.13 -42.22
CA ASN A 41 -14.87 -60.98 -40.78
C ASN A 41 -13.54 -60.57 -40.13
N ASN A 42 -12.41 -60.90 -40.76
CA ASN A 42 -11.08 -60.57 -40.28
C ASN A 42 -10.78 -59.06 -40.38
N GLU A 43 -11.17 -58.42 -41.47
CA GLU A 43 -10.98 -56.98 -41.69
C GLU A 43 -11.92 -56.15 -40.81
N ARG A 44 -13.13 -56.65 -40.52
CA ARG A 44 -14.05 -56.05 -39.53
C ARG A 44 -13.50 -56.13 -38.10
N GLY A 45 -12.87 -57.25 -37.72
CA GLY A 45 -12.19 -57.42 -36.44
C GLY A 45 -11.01 -56.46 -36.28
N GLN A 46 -10.22 -56.27 -37.34
CA GLN A 46 -9.09 -55.33 -37.36
C GLN A 46 -9.53 -53.87 -37.22
N VAL A 47 -10.60 -53.45 -37.91
CA VAL A 47 -11.17 -52.11 -37.75
C VAL A 47 -11.70 -51.91 -36.33
N GLY A 48 -12.39 -52.91 -35.77
CA GLY A 48 -12.88 -52.88 -34.38
C GLY A 48 -11.74 -52.68 -33.36
N ILE A 49 -10.63 -53.40 -33.52
CA ILE A 49 -9.44 -53.23 -32.68
C ILE A 49 -8.87 -51.81 -32.83
N GLY A 50 -8.79 -51.27 -34.05
CA GLY A 50 -8.34 -49.90 -34.31
C GLY A 50 -9.20 -48.84 -33.60
N THR A 51 -10.52 -49.00 -33.63
CA THR A 51 -11.45 -48.08 -32.93
C THR A 51 -11.28 -48.13 -31.41
N LEU A 52 -11.05 -49.32 -30.85
CA LEU A 52 -10.88 -49.51 -29.41
C LEU A 52 -9.56 -48.89 -28.91
N ILE A 53 -8.50 -48.97 -29.70
CA ILE A 53 -7.21 -48.32 -29.41
C ILE A 53 -7.37 -46.79 -29.38
N VAL A 54 -8.01 -46.20 -30.38
CA VAL A 54 -8.22 -44.74 -30.44
C VAL A 54 -9.12 -44.28 -29.29
N PHE A 55 -10.13 -45.06 -28.93
CA PHE A 55 -11.01 -44.76 -27.81
C PHE A 55 -10.23 -44.68 -26.49
N ILE A 56 -9.40 -45.68 -26.19
CA ILE A 56 -8.57 -45.67 -24.98
C ILE A 56 -7.60 -44.49 -25.01
N ALA A 57 -6.95 -44.23 -26.16
CA ALA A 57 -6.02 -43.11 -26.30
C ALA A 57 -6.70 -41.76 -26.04
N MET A 58 -7.90 -41.54 -26.60
CA MET A 58 -8.66 -40.30 -26.38
C MET A 58 -9.04 -40.11 -24.91
N VAL A 59 -9.45 -41.18 -24.23
CA VAL A 59 -9.78 -41.15 -22.80
C VAL A 59 -8.54 -40.80 -21.96
N LEU A 60 -7.37 -41.35 -22.27
CA LEU A 60 -6.13 -41.04 -21.56
C LEU A 60 -5.70 -39.58 -21.75
N VAL A 61 -5.76 -39.06 -22.98
CA VAL A 61 -5.46 -37.65 -23.26
C VAL A 61 -6.44 -36.74 -22.54
N ALA A 62 -7.74 -37.07 -22.56
CA ALA A 62 -8.76 -36.31 -21.84
C ALA A 62 -8.50 -36.30 -20.32
N ALA A 63 -8.08 -37.42 -19.74
CA ALA A 63 -7.76 -37.50 -18.31
C ALA A 63 -6.55 -36.62 -17.93
N ILE A 64 -5.48 -36.64 -18.74
CA ILE A 64 -4.31 -35.78 -18.52
C ILE A 64 -4.70 -34.30 -18.67
N ALA A 65 -5.45 -33.96 -19.72
CA ALA A 65 -5.93 -32.60 -19.94
C ALA A 65 -6.81 -32.11 -18.78
N ALA A 66 -7.73 -32.94 -18.27
CA ALA A 66 -8.55 -32.62 -17.11
C ALA A 66 -7.71 -32.38 -15.85
N GLY A 67 -6.68 -33.20 -15.62
CA GLY A 67 -5.75 -33.02 -14.51
C GLY A 67 -5.02 -31.67 -14.56
N VAL A 68 -4.54 -31.28 -15.75
CA VAL A 68 -3.93 -29.95 -15.96
C VAL A 68 -4.96 -28.84 -15.72
N LEU A 69 -6.17 -28.96 -16.26
CA LEU A 69 -7.23 -27.97 -16.07
C LEU A 69 -7.59 -27.76 -14.60
N ILE A 70 -7.69 -28.84 -13.82
CA ILE A 70 -7.98 -28.77 -12.38
C ILE A 70 -6.82 -28.10 -11.63
N ASN A 71 -5.58 -28.47 -11.93
CA ASN A 71 -4.42 -27.87 -11.28
C ASN A 71 -4.31 -26.37 -11.56
N THR A 72 -4.50 -25.97 -12.82
CA THR A 72 -4.53 -24.56 -13.20
C THR A 72 -5.69 -23.83 -12.51
N ALA A 73 -6.89 -24.41 -12.49
CA ALA A 73 -8.03 -23.83 -11.79
C ALA A 73 -7.77 -23.66 -10.29
N GLY A 74 -7.13 -24.64 -9.65
CA GLY A 74 -6.76 -24.56 -8.23
C GLY A 74 -5.75 -23.46 -7.93
N SER A 75 -4.70 -23.34 -8.75
CA SER A 75 -3.71 -22.26 -8.61
C SER A 75 -4.34 -20.87 -8.83
N LEU A 76 -5.20 -20.73 -9.84
CA LEU A 76 -5.93 -19.48 -10.10
C LEU A 76 -6.90 -19.15 -8.96
N GLN A 77 -7.54 -20.15 -8.35
CA GLN A 77 -8.43 -19.95 -7.21
C GLN A 77 -7.67 -19.48 -5.98
N SER A 78 -6.52 -20.08 -5.66
CA SER A 78 -5.66 -19.62 -4.56
C SER A 78 -5.24 -18.18 -4.79
N GLN A 79 -4.67 -17.89 -5.97
CA GLN A 79 -4.24 -16.55 -6.33
C GLN A 79 -5.39 -15.52 -6.23
N ALA A 80 -6.59 -15.87 -6.71
CA ALA A 80 -7.75 -15.00 -6.62
C ALA A 80 -8.21 -14.78 -5.17
N SER A 81 -8.06 -15.78 -4.30
CA SER A 81 -8.36 -15.66 -2.87
C SER A 81 -7.34 -14.78 -2.14
N ASP A 82 -6.06 -14.98 -2.44
CA ASP A 82 -4.96 -14.23 -1.82
C ASP A 82 -5.05 -12.75 -2.21
N THR A 83 -5.16 -12.46 -3.51
CA THR A 83 -5.37 -11.09 -4.01
C THR A 83 -6.67 -10.49 -3.48
N GLY A 84 -7.72 -11.29 -3.30
CA GLY A 84 -8.98 -10.84 -2.70
C GLY A 84 -8.81 -10.42 -1.24
N THR A 85 -8.03 -11.16 -0.46
CA THR A 85 -7.72 -10.84 0.94
C THR A 85 -6.82 -9.60 1.03
N GLU A 86 -5.73 -9.56 0.25
CA GLU A 86 -4.81 -8.41 0.21
C GLU A 86 -5.52 -7.11 -0.19
N THR A 87 -6.39 -7.16 -1.21
CA THR A 87 -7.14 -5.97 -1.65
C THR A 87 -8.16 -5.52 -0.60
N GLN A 88 -8.75 -6.45 0.15
CA GLN A 88 -9.63 -6.10 1.26
C GLN A 88 -8.84 -5.43 2.38
N GLN A 89 -7.68 -5.97 2.74
CA GLN A 89 -6.79 -5.39 3.75
C GLN A 89 -6.30 -4.00 3.34
N ALA A 90 -5.84 -3.81 2.10
CA ALA A 90 -5.35 -2.52 1.61
C ALA A 90 -6.39 -1.38 1.62
N VAL A 91 -7.68 -1.71 1.71
CA VAL A 91 -8.78 -0.73 1.77
C VAL A 91 -9.40 -0.63 3.18
N ALA A 92 -9.39 -1.73 3.95
CA ALA A 92 -9.98 -1.78 5.28
C ALA A 92 -8.99 -1.37 6.39
N ASN A 93 -7.71 -1.67 6.22
CA ASN A 93 -6.66 -1.18 7.09
C ASN A 93 -6.46 0.29 6.80
N GLN A 94 -6.56 1.11 7.84
CA GLN A 94 -6.35 2.54 7.73
C GLN A 94 -5.83 3.07 9.06
N ILE A 95 -4.66 3.69 9.01
CA ILE A 95 -4.13 4.49 10.11
C ILE A 95 -4.79 5.87 10.06
N GLU A 96 -5.12 6.44 11.21
CA GLU A 96 -5.66 7.78 11.36
C GLU A 96 -4.79 8.57 12.34
N VAL A 97 -4.38 9.78 11.97
CA VAL A 97 -3.72 10.74 12.88
C VAL A 97 -4.81 11.50 13.62
N THR A 98 -4.83 11.37 14.96
CA THR A 98 -5.82 12.02 15.82
C THR A 98 -5.36 13.37 16.36
N HIS A 99 -4.05 13.52 16.55
CA HIS A 99 -3.44 14.73 17.06
C HIS A 99 -2.02 14.83 16.51
N ALA A 100 -1.56 16.03 16.21
CA ALA A 100 -0.19 16.31 15.81
C ALA A 100 0.28 17.58 16.51
N VAL A 101 1.50 17.54 17.03
CA VAL A 101 2.16 18.68 17.67
C VAL A 101 3.59 18.79 17.19
N GLY A 102 4.03 20.01 16.95
CA GLY A 102 5.41 20.35 16.65
C GLY A 102 6.07 20.98 17.86
N TYR A 103 7.30 20.58 18.14
CA TYR A 103 8.14 21.16 19.17
C TYR A 103 9.10 22.15 18.52
N THR A 104 9.12 23.38 19.03
CA THR A 104 9.90 24.46 18.42
C THR A 104 11.34 24.43 18.91
N ALA A 105 12.22 25.17 18.24
CA ALA A 105 13.58 25.42 18.73
C ALA A 105 13.65 26.15 20.08
N ASN A 106 12.54 26.51 20.73
CA ASN A 106 12.55 27.02 22.11
C ASN A 106 12.50 25.89 23.15
N ASP A 107 12.15 24.66 22.75
CA ASP A 107 12.10 23.51 23.65
C ASP A 107 13.51 23.00 23.99
N ASP A 108 13.76 22.72 25.27
CA ASP A 108 15.09 22.30 25.78
C ASP A 108 15.53 20.93 25.23
N THR A 109 14.58 20.07 24.86
CA THR A 109 14.86 18.76 24.24
C THR A 109 15.33 18.89 22.79
N VAL A 110 14.92 19.96 22.09
CA VAL A 110 15.35 20.30 20.72
C VAL A 110 16.74 20.93 20.73
N ASN A 111 16.98 21.87 21.65
CA ASN A 111 18.16 22.73 21.70
C ASN A 111 19.48 22.04 22.05
N THR A 112 19.42 20.84 22.61
CA THR A 112 20.64 20.19 23.13
C THR A 112 21.46 19.45 22.06
N ARG A 113 20.93 19.23 20.84
CA ARG A 113 21.50 18.22 19.91
C ARG A 113 21.37 18.45 18.39
N THR A 114 20.81 19.57 17.90
CA THR A 114 20.40 19.75 16.49
C THR A 114 21.04 20.98 15.79
N ASN A 115 20.71 21.22 14.51
CA ASN A 115 21.14 22.41 13.73
C ASN A 115 20.39 23.70 14.11
N LEU A 116 19.47 23.61 15.06
CA LEU A 116 18.66 24.72 15.57
C LEU A 116 19.27 25.29 16.85
N GLU A 117 19.18 26.62 16.99
CA GLU A 117 19.56 27.33 18.21
C GLU A 117 18.33 27.88 18.94
N GLU A 118 18.45 28.04 20.27
CA GLU A 118 17.37 28.60 21.09
C GLU A 118 16.96 29.98 20.57
N GLY A 119 15.67 30.13 20.25
CA GLY A 119 15.11 31.35 19.68
C GLY A 119 14.98 31.34 18.16
N ASP A 120 15.36 30.26 17.47
CA ASP A 120 15.02 30.07 16.06
C ASP A 120 13.50 29.92 15.89
N ASP A 121 12.95 30.56 14.85
CA ASP A 121 11.56 30.43 14.48
C ASP A 121 11.35 29.16 13.61
N ALA A 122 11.65 28.00 14.17
CA ALA A 122 11.59 26.70 13.48
C ALA A 122 11.04 25.57 14.36
N VAL A 123 10.52 24.52 13.71
CA VAL A 123 10.11 23.25 14.34
C VAL A 123 11.25 22.24 14.27
N GLY A 124 11.64 21.69 15.42
CA GLY A 124 12.69 20.67 15.51
C GLY A 124 12.17 19.25 15.26
N TYR A 125 11.10 18.85 15.93
CA TYR A 125 10.48 17.54 15.71
C TYR A 125 8.96 17.62 15.81
N VAL A 126 8.29 16.62 15.26
CA VAL A 126 6.82 16.49 15.26
C VAL A 126 6.42 15.15 15.84
N ASP A 127 5.46 15.20 16.76
CA ASP A 127 4.81 14.03 17.33
C ASP A 127 3.40 13.88 16.76
N LEU A 128 3.11 12.72 16.17
CA LEU A 128 1.81 12.36 15.64
C LEU A 128 1.20 11.24 16.49
N ILE A 129 0.01 11.47 17.06
CA ILE A 129 -0.75 10.43 17.75
C ILE A 129 -1.61 9.70 16.73
N VAL A 130 -1.23 8.47 16.42
CA VAL A 130 -1.89 7.59 15.47
C VAL A 130 -2.74 6.54 16.17
N LYS A 131 -3.80 6.11 15.47
CA LYS A 131 -4.64 4.96 15.82
C LYS A 131 -5.03 4.20 14.56
N LYS A 132 -5.56 2.98 14.73
CA LYS A 132 -6.21 2.28 13.62
C LYS A 132 -7.68 2.62 13.51
N SER A 133 -8.20 2.57 12.29
CA SER A 133 -9.61 2.78 12.00
C SER A 133 -10.47 1.57 12.40
N ALA A 134 -11.76 1.78 12.56
CA ALA A 134 -12.68 0.69 12.84
C ALA A 134 -12.74 -0.28 11.64
N GLY A 135 -12.62 -1.58 11.93
CA GLY A 135 -12.60 -2.62 10.89
C GLY A 135 -11.22 -2.91 10.31
N SER A 136 -10.18 -2.17 10.71
CA SER A 136 -8.79 -2.52 10.43
C SER A 136 -8.34 -3.70 11.29
N GLU A 137 -7.50 -4.54 10.71
CA GLU A 137 -6.83 -5.63 11.43
C GLU A 137 -5.73 -5.08 12.35
N VAL A 138 -4.82 -5.93 12.80
CA VAL A 138 -3.63 -5.47 13.53
C VAL A 138 -2.71 -4.75 12.53
N ILE A 139 -2.28 -3.54 12.88
CA ILE A 139 -1.34 -2.76 12.07
C ILE A 139 0.02 -2.81 12.76
N ASP A 140 1.06 -3.24 12.04
CA ASP A 140 2.43 -3.31 12.56
C ASP A 140 3.19 -2.06 12.14
N LEU A 141 3.52 -1.22 13.11
CA LEU A 141 4.19 0.06 12.89
C LEU A 141 5.69 -0.11 12.61
N THR A 142 6.27 -1.26 12.94
CA THR A 142 7.69 -1.56 12.60
C THR A 142 7.91 -1.79 11.11
N SER A 143 6.84 -2.15 10.39
CA SER A 143 6.84 -2.34 8.94
C SER A 143 6.18 -1.19 8.17
N THR A 144 5.69 -0.19 8.90
CA THR A 144 5.11 1.03 8.32
C THR A 144 6.24 1.92 7.82
N THR A 145 6.02 2.58 6.68
CA THR A 145 6.92 3.62 6.19
C THR A 145 6.24 4.98 6.30
N VAL A 146 7.03 6.00 6.59
CA VAL A 146 6.55 7.38 6.70
C VAL A 146 7.24 8.22 5.65
N GLN A 147 6.50 8.74 4.68
CA GLN A 147 7.02 9.67 3.70
C GLN A 147 6.83 11.09 4.22
N TYR A 148 7.93 11.82 4.40
CA TYR A 148 7.94 13.24 4.69
C TYR A 148 8.26 14.02 3.41
N THR A 149 7.49 15.07 3.14
CA THR A 149 7.70 15.96 1.98
C THR A 149 7.42 17.40 2.38
N SER A 150 8.38 18.29 2.17
CA SER A 150 8.27 19.73 2.35
C SER A 150 8.68 20.48 1.08
N ALA A 151 8.89 21.80 1.17
CA ALA A 151 9.44 22.58 0.07
C ALA A 151 10.93 22.29 -0.20
N SER A 152 11.66 21.82 0.83
CA SER A 152 13.12 21.66 0.85
C SER A 152 13.58 20.21 0.92
N ALA A 153 12.77 19.32 1.48
CA ALA A 153 13.11 17.91 1.71
C ALA A 153 12.04 16.94 1.21
N ASP A 154 12.49 15.75 0.83
CA ASP A 154 11.66 14.59 0.54
C ASP A 154 12.42 13.35 1.03
N ALA A 155 11.86 12.66 2.02
CA ALA A 155 12.51 11.54 2.68
C ALA A 155 11.51 10.43 3.00
N THR A 156 11.91 9.19 2.77
CA THR A 156 11.20 8.01 3.26
C THR A 156 11.86 7.59 4.57
N LEU A 157 11.07 7.58 5.64
CA LEU A 157 11.50 7.24 6.98
C LEU A 157 11.11 5.79 7.29
N GLU A 158 12.05 5.04 7.86
CA GLU A 158 11.87 3.68 8.34
C GLU A 158 11.80 3.63 9.87
N TYR A 159 11.16 2.58 10.40
CA TYR A 159 11.05 2.41 11.84
C TYR A 159 12.42 2.17 12.49
N ASN A 160 12.73 2.92 13.55
CA ASN A 160 13.95 2.74 14.33
C ASN A 160 13.65 2.65 15.83
N ASP A 161 13.94 1.48 16.39
CA ASP A 161 13.74 1.16 17.82
C ASP A 161 14.94 1.56 18.69
N THR A 162 16.05 2.04 18.11
CA THR A 162 17.31 2.30 18.84
C THR A 162 17.15 3.36 19.93
N HIS A 163 16.06 4.13 19.90
CA HIS A 163 15.75 5.19 20.86
C HIS A 163 14.42 4.97 21.59
N GLY A 164 13.83 3.78 21.46
CA GLY A 164 12.65 3.33 22.18
C GLY A 164 13.02 2.16 23.10
N ILE A 165 13.39 2.47 24.35
CA ILE A 165 13.56 1.46 25.42
C ILE A 165 14.73 0.49 25.15
N ASP A 166 15.98 0.96 25.25
CA ASP A 166 17.12 0.04 25.43
C ASP A 166 17.04 -0.56 26.85
N GLY A 167 16.46 -1.77 26.94
CA GLY A 167 16.32 -2.55 28.17
C GLY A 167 17.65 -2.96 28.84
N THR A 168 18.78 -2.36 28.47
CA THR A 168 20.08 -2.56 29.11
C THR A 168 20.35 -1.61 30.28
N ASP A 169 19.61 -0.50 30.41
CA ASP A 169 19.65 0.36 31.59
C ASP A 169 18.62 -0.12 32.63
N ALA A 170 19.12 -0.72 33.72
CA ALA A 170 18.35 -1.22 34.86
C ALA A 170 17.70 -0.11 35.72
N GLY A 171 17.30 1.01 35.11
CA GLY A 171 16.58 2.15 35.65
C GLY A 171 16.20 3.17 34.57
N GLY A 172 16.09 2.74 33.31
CA GLY A 172 16.01 3.58 32.12
C GLY A 172 14.70 4.38 32.00
N ASP A 173 14.86 5.63 31.61
CA ASP A 173 13.79 6.54 31.19
C ASP A 173 13.24 6.05 29.84
N ASN A 174 11.95 5.69 29.79
CA ASN A 174 11.28 5.22 28.58
C ASN A 174 10.80 6.41 27.74
N SER A 175 11.71 7.31 27.40
CA SER A 175 11.43 8.54 26.66
C SER A 175 12.00 8.51 25.24
N LEU A 176 11.32 9.20 24.32
CA LEU A 176 11.79 9.45 22.95
C LEU A 176 12.75 10.65 22.86
N ASP A 177 13.18 11.23 23.99
CA ASP A 177 14.06 12.40 23.98
C ASP A 177 15.46 12.08 23.44
N GLY A 178 15.86 10.80 23.47
CA GLY A 178 17.09 10.33 22.82
C GLY A 178 16.99 10.20 21.30
N PHE A 179 15.78 10.20 20.73
CA PHE A 179 15.56 10.12 19.28
C PHE A 179 15.88 11.46 18.59
N VAL A 180 15.72 12.58 19.28
CA VAL A 180 16.01 13.92 18.75
C VAL A 180 17.52 14.16 18.91
N GLY A 181 18.29 14.14 17.81
CA GLY A 181 19.73 14.42 17.83
C GLY A 181 20.69 13.26 17.53
N ALA A 182 20.20 12.09 17.12
CA ALA A 182 20.97 11.24 16.21
C ALA A 182 20.62 11.69 14.78
N GLU A 183 21.55 11.58 13.82
CA GLU A 183 21.34 11.90 12.40
C GLU A 183 20.26 10.95 11.80
N ASN A 184 19.01 11.11 12.22
CA ASN A 184 17.86 10.26 11.95
C ASN A 184 17.10 10.79 10.73
N ASP A 185 17.83 11.21 9.69
CA ASP A 185 17.28 11.79 8.47
C ASP A 185 16.44 10.80 7.64
N ASP A 186 16.56 9.50 7.95
CA ASP A 186 15.84 8.41 7.30
C ASP A 186 15.03 7.53 8.29
N THR A 187 14.80 7.97 9.53
CA THR A 187 14.06 7.15 10.50
C THR A 187 12.95 7.88 11.27
N PHE A 188 12.03 7.09 11.83
CA PHE A 188 11.03 7.54 12.81
C PHE A 188 11.01 6.58 14.01
N ALA A 189 10.58 7.08 15.17
CA ALA A 189 10.42 6.26 16.38
C ALA A 189 8.97 6.23 16.84
N THR A 190 8.60 5.19 17.60
CA THR A 190 7.26 5.04 18.15
C THR A 190 7.27 4.69 19.63
N ILE A 191 6.30 5.21 20.36
CA ILE A 191 6.02 4.82 21.74
C ILE A 191 4.50 4.76 21.96
N GLU A 192 4.02 3.89 22.84
CA GLU A 192 2.60 3.90 23.18
C GLU A 192 2.19 5.29 23.73
N ALA A 193 1.08 5.85 23.26
CA ALA A 193 0.64 7.17 23.67
C ALA A 193 -0.13 7.07 25.00
N GLY A 194 0.50 7.53 26.08
CA GLY A 194 -0.09 7.62 27.40
C GLY A 194 0.57 8.71 28.22
N GLN A 195 -0.22 9.47 28.99
CA GLN A 195 0.33 10.35 30.02
C GLN A 195 0.65 9.50 31.26
N ASN A 196 1.87 9.61 31.78
CA ASN A 196 2.11 9.20 33.15
C ASN A 196 1.34 10.10 34.10
N THR A 197 0.88 9.50 35.19
CA THR A 197 0.29 10.19 36.33
C THR A 197 1.32 10.90 37.23
N ASP A 198 2.61 10.82 36.90
CA ASP A 198 3.69 11.47 37.64
C ASP A 198 4.14 12.73 36.87
N GLU A 199 4.04 13.89 37.54
CA GLU A 199 4.06 15.24 36.97
C GLU A 199 5.35 15.65 36.22
N ASP A 200 6.38 14.80 36.18
CA ASP A 200 7.72 15.13 35.66
C ASP A 200 8.20 14.22 34.50
N ALA A 201 7.43 13.23 34.05
CA ALA A 201 7.82 12.34 32.95
C ALA A 201 6.75 12.25 31.86
N VAL A 202 6.97 12.98 30.76
CA VAL A 202 6.23 12.80 29.51
C VAL A 202 6.70 11.47 28.90
N ASN A 203 5.79 10.49 28.83
CA ASN A 203 5.97 9.15 28.25
C ASN A 203 6.76 8.14 29.13
N VAL A 204 6.04 7.25 29.81
CA VAL A 204 6.54 5.94 30.23
C VAL A 204 5.48 5.01 29.72
N ALA A 205 5.70 4.49 28.53
CA ALA A 205 4.78 3.58 27.91
C ALA A 205 5.60 2.60 27.08
N GLU A 206 5.13 1.37 26.99
CA GLU A 206 5.85 0.28 26.36
C GLU A 206 6.14 0.59 24.87
N SER A 207 7.00 -0.19 24.22
CA SER A 207 7.30 -0.01 22.80
C SER A 207 6.00 -0.06 21.99
N GLY A 208 5.60 1.08 21.40
CA GLY A 208 4.36 1.25 20.64
C GLY A 208 4.42 0.67 19.23
N THR A 209 4.78 -0.60 19.11
CA THR A 209 5.16 -1.23 17.83
C THR A 209 3.98 -1.67 16.96
N ALA A 210 2.78 -1.74 17.52
CA ALA A 210 1.59 -2.17 16.78
C ALA A 210 0.30 -1.55 17.32
N LEU A 211 -0.69 -1.41 16.44
CA LEU A 211 -2.06 -1.05 16.77
C LEU A 211 -2.92 -2.31 16.71
N THR A 212 -3.17 -2.92 17.85
CA THR A 212 -3.88 -4.19 17.98
C THR A 212 -5.38 -3.99 18.13
N GLU A 213 -5.79 -2.98 18.89
CA GLU A 213 -7.19 -2.60 19.16
C GLU A 213 -7.50 -1.17 18.70
N THR A 214 -8.77 -0.85 18.52
CA THR A 214 -9.19 0.49 18.03
C THR A 214 -8.97 1.60 19.06
N ASP A 215 -8.74 1.23 20.31
CA ASP A 215 -8.48 2.16 21.41
C ASP A 215 -6.98 2.44 21.59
N ASP A 216 -6.11 1.63 20.96
CA ASP A 216 -4.66 1.81 20.99
C ASP A 216 -4.28 3.14 20.36
N ARG A 217 -3.39 3.85 21.03
CA ARG A 217 -2.80 5.10 20.54
C ARG A 217 -1.30 4.93 20.60
N VAL A 218 -0.64 5.30 19.52
CA VAL A 218 0.83 5.30 19.43
C VAL A 218 1.26 6.70 19.02
N LEU A 219 2.29 7.22 19.67
CA LEU A 219 2.96 8.43 19.29
C LEU A 219 4.08 8.05 18.30
N VAL A 220 4.07 8.70 17.14
CA VAL A 220 5.09 8.59 16.09
C VAL A 220 5.88 9.89 16.11
N ARG A 221 7.18 9.82 16.40
CA ARG A 221 8.08 10.99 16.41
C ARG A 221 8.91 11.04 15.14
N ILE A 222 8.98 12.22 14.54
CA ILE A 222 9.80 12.52 13.36
C ILE A 222 10.71 13.70 13.71
N ASP A 223 12.02 13.52 13.54
CA ASP A 223 13.01 14.59 13.70
C ASP A 223 13.03 15.43 12.41
N VAL A 224 12.30 16.54 12.43
CA VAL A 224 12.11 17.38 11.24
C VAL A 224 13.39 18.13 10.90
N ASP A 225 14.16 18.56 11.89
CA ASP A 225 15.46 19.21 11.65
C ASP A 225 16.43 18.25 10.94
N ALA A 226 16.54 17.00 11.42
CA ALA A 226 17.38 16.01 10.77
C ALA A 226 16.95 15.72 9.32
N VAL A 227 15.65 15.60 9.08
CA VAL A 227 15.09 15.32 7.74
C VAL A 227 15.24 16.50 6.77
N GLU A 228 15.12 17.74 7.26
CA GLU A 228 15.31 18.96 6.46
C GLU A 228 16.80 19.29 6.23
N GLY A 229 17.69 18.79 7.10
CA GLY A 229 19.13 18.85 6.98
C GLY A 229 19.69 20.28 7.15
N ASN A 230 19.90 20.98 6.03
CA ASN A 230 20.37 22.38 6.04
C ASN A 230 19.22 23.40 5.99
N TYR A 231 17.99 22.92 5.83
CA TYR A 231 16.78 23.72 5.87
C TYR A 231 16.06 23.46 7.17
N THR A 232 15.07 24.28 7.49
CA THR A 232 14.27 24.15 8.69
C THR A 232 12.81 24.39 8.32
N LEU A 233 11.90 23.79 9.09
CA LEU A 233 10.47 24.06 8.92
C LEU A 233 10.11 25.33 9.70
N GLU A 234 10.20 26.48 9.02
CA GLU A 234 10.02 27.80 9.62
C GLU A 234 8.53 28.16 9.84
N SER A 235 8.29 29.32 10.45
CA SER A 235 6.94 29.82 10.71
C SER A 235 6.16 30.08 9.42
N GLY A 236 4.98 29.48 9.29
CA GLY A 236 4.12 29.61 8.11
C GLY A 236 4.44 28.64 6.97
N ASP A 237 5.46 27.80 7.12
CA ASP A 237 5.74 26.71 6.19
C ASP A 237 4.78 25.52 6.39
N SER A 238 4.82 24.61 5.43
CA SER A 238 3.98 23.41 5.44
C SER A 238 4.76 22.20 4.96
N ALA A 239 4.51 21.07 5.59
CA ALA A 239 5.00 19.77 5.18
C ALA A 239 3.83 18.78 5.06
N THR A 240 4.08 17.65 4.43
CA THR A 240 3.13 16.55 4.29
C THR A 240 3.79 15.27 4.78
N VAL A 241 3.05 14.53 5.59
CA VAL A 241 3.44 13.22 6.10
C VAL A 241 2.47 12.17 5.58
N ALA A 242 2.96 11.18 4.86
CA ALA A 242 2.16 10.04 4.40
C ALA A 242 2.63 8.76 5.08
N LEU A 243 1.77 8.16 5.89
CA LEU A 243 1.99 6.87 6.53
C LEU A 243 1.47 5.76 5.61
N THR A 244 2.29 4.75 5.35
CA THR A 244 1.93 3.58 4.55
C THR A 244 2.14 2.31 5.35
N ASP A 245 1.07 1.54 5.57
CA ASP A 245 1.13 0.31 6.36
C ASP A 245 1.59 -0.92 5.54
N GLN A 246 1.69 -2.08 6.21
CA GLN A 246 2.12 -3.33 5.58
C GLN A 246 1.17 -3.87 4.50
N SER A 247 -0.09 -3.43 4.49
CA SER A 247 -1.07 -3.80 3.46
C SER A 247 -1.06 -2.83 2.27
N GLY A 248 -0.24 -1.78 2.32
CA GLY A 248 -0.14 -0.74 1.31
C GLY A 248 -1.25 0.33 1.43
N ALA A 249 -2.00 0.33 2.53
CA ALA A 249 -2.95 1.39 2.81
C ALA A 249 -2.20 2.65 3.22
N GLN A 250 -2.61 3.80 2.67
CA GLN A 250 -1.93 5.08 2.89
C GLN A 250 -2.86 6.10 3.56
N TYR A 251 -2.32 6.81 4.54
CA TYR A 251 -2.94 7.97 5.16
C TYR A 251 -2.02 9.19 5.07
N THR A 252 -2.55 10.34 4.64
CA THR A 252 -1.78 11.57 4.49
C THR A 252 -2.26 12.63 5.47
N TYR A 253 -1.31 13.22 6.19
CA TYR A 253 -1.50 14.34 7.11
C TYR A 253 -0.71 15.56 6.61
N GLY A 254 -1.32 16.73 6.65
CA GLY A 254 -0.66 18.00 6.30
C GLY A 254 -0.27 18.74 7.57
N ILE A 255 1.02 18.99 7.73
CA ILE A 255 1.61 19.78 8.81
C ILE A 255 1.63 21.24 8.34
N THR A 256 1.04 22.14 9.12
CA THR A 256 1.10 23.59 8.84
C THR A 256 1.56 24.32 10.09
N THR A 257 2.72 24.97 10.00
CA THR A 257 3.25 25.71 11.14
C THR A 257 2.53 27.05 11.31
N PRO A 258 2.32 27.52 12.55
CA PRO A 258 1.74 28.83 12.80
C PRO A 258 2.68 29.96 12.32
N PRO A 259 2.15 31.16 12.08
CA PRO A 259 2.94 32.30 11.58
C PRO A 259 3.88 32.93 12.62
N SER A 260 3.94 32.40 13.86
CA SER A 260 4.85 32.87 14.92
C SER A 260 4.96 31.86 16.07
N PHE A 261 6.17 31.66 16.58
CA PHE A 261 6.45 30.74 17.70
C PHE A 261 6.72 31.41 19.05
N VAL A 262 6.63 32.76 19.12
CA VAL A 262 7.01 33.56 20.31
C VAL A 262 6.55 32.94 21.63
N ASP A 263 7.53 32.58 22.46
CA ASP A 263 7.41 31.98 23.80
C ASP A 263 6.60 30.66 23.84
N LYS A 264 6.67 29.84 22.77
CA LYS A 264 5.99 28.55 22.72
C LYS A 264 6.96 27.41 22.44
N ASP A 265 7.05 26.49 23.39
CA ASP A 265 7.82 25.26 23.24
C ASP A 265 7.07 24.25 22.34
N VAL A 266 5.73 24.28 22.38
CA VAL A 266 4.85 23.36 21.63
C VAL A 266 3.80 24.13 20.84
N VAL A 267 3.59 23.71 19.59
CA VAL A 267 2.55 24.22 18.70
C VAL A 267 1.72 23.09 18.09
N GLU A 268 0.43 23.34 17.89
CA GLU A 268 -0.40 22.48 17.05
C GLU A 268 0.01 22.68 15.58
N VAL A 269 0.19 21.59 14.86
CA VAL A 269 0.66 21.56 13.47
C VAL A 269 -0.23 20.72 12.58
#